data_AF-A0A9D8NWX5-F1
#
_entry.id   AF-A0A9D8NWX5-F1
#
_cell.length_a   1.000
_cell.length_b   1.000
_cell.length_c   1.000
_cell.angle_alpha   90.00
_cell.angle_beta   90.00
_cell.angle_gamma   90.00
#
_symmetry.space_group_name_H-M   'P 1'
#
loop_
_entity.id
_entity.type
_entity.pdbx_description
1 polymer ?
#
loop_
_entity_poly.entity_id
_entity_poly.type
_entity_poly.pdbx_seq_one_letter_code
_entity_poly.pdbx_strand_id
1 'polypeptide(L)'
;MNPELQRKAGSQMARVVGPEHGRLIVKRDVGDGVAGGALSNVQQMLERLRGVAGCPSLVWFDAVRRELAIEGFTGVPLSQTGLLGRIGLKDFLSLCEALARTLAAIHGWDMLRAGNRGSALCISRHPGA
;
A
#
# COMPACT_ATOMS: atom_id res chain seq x y z
N MET A 1 9.21 -17.77 16.23
CA MET A 1 8.43 -16.82 15.40
C MET A 1 9.40 -16.24 14.38
N ASN A 2 9.23 -16.54 13.08
CA ASN A 2 10.22 -16.15 12.06
C ASN A 2 10.03 -14.65 11.71
N PRO A 3 11.00 -13.77 12.00
CA PRO A 3 10.85 -12.33 11.81
C PRO A 3 10.94 -11.90 10.34
N GLU A 4 11.49 -12.75 9.46
CA GLU A 4 11.63 -12.46 8.03
C GLU A 4 10.35 -12.80 7.27
N LEU A 5 9.75 -11.79 6.64
CA LEU A 5 8.58 -11.97 5.77
C LEU A 5 8.99 -12.44 4.37
N GLN A 6 10.07 -11.87 3.84
CA GLN A 6 10.50 -12.15 2.49
C GLN A 6 11.92 -11.63 2.26
N ARG A 7 12.74 -12.41 1.56
CA ARG A 7 14.00 -11.96 0.97
C ARG A 7 13.92 -12.18 -0.54
N LYS A 8 14.17 -11.13 -1.31
CA LYS A 8 14.29 -11.17 -2.78
C LYS A 8 15.61 -10.51 -3.17
N ALA A 9 16.10 -10.78 -4.39
CA ALA A 9 17.32 -10.14 -4.87
C ALA A 9 17.24 -8.62 -4.68
N GLY A 10 18.15 -8.05 -3.86
CA GLY A 10 18.21 -6.63 -3.54
C GLY A 10 17.21 -6.11 -2.48
N SER A 11 16.32 -6.92 -1.89
CA SER A 11 15.46 -6.42 -0.80
C SER A 11 15.09 -7.46 0.26
N GLN A 12 14.95 -6.98 1.50
CA GLN A 12 14.55 -7.75 2.65
C GLN A 12 13.35 -7.10 3.32
N MET A 13 12.36 -7.91 3.71
CA MET A 13 11.22 -7.48 4.51
C MET A 13 11.16 -8.25 5.82
N ALA A 14 10.92 -7.54 6.92
CA ALA A 14 10.80 -8.11 8.24
C ALA A 14 9.61 -7.53 9.01
N ARG A 15 9.00 -8.35 9.87
CA ARG A 15 8.10 -7.86 10.92
C ARG A 15 8.91 -7.49 12.14
N VAL A 16 8.72 -6.27 12.63
CA VAL A 16 9.37 -5.79 13.86
C VAL A 16 8.31 -5.21 14.79
N VAL A 17 8.62 -5.18 16.08
CA VAL A 17 7.80 -4.47 17.08
C VAL A 17 8.58 -3.22 17.47
N GLY A 18 8.06 -2.05 17.08
CA GLY A 18 8.59 -0.76 17.48
C GLY A 18 8.05 -0.35 18.85
N PRO A 19 8.85 0.31 19.70
CA PRO A 19 8.44 0.68 21.05
C PRO A 19 7.28 1.69 21.08
N GLU A 20 7.16 2.56 20.08
CA GLU A 20 6.12 3.61 20.03
C GLU A 20 4.96 3.30 19.08
N HIS A 21 5.21 2.50 18.04
CA HIS A 21 4.29 2.31 16.91
C HIS A 21 3.69 0.90 16.84
N GLY A 22 4.01 0.02 17.80
CA GLY A 22 3.55 -1.35 17.82
C GLY A 22 4.14 -2.19 16.68
N ARG A 23 3.32 -2.96 15.98
CA ARG A 23 3.81 -3.85 14.90
C ARG A 23 4.10 -3.06 13.64
N LEU A 24 5.24 -3.33 13.02
CA LEU A 24 5.70 -2.69 11.79
C LEU A 24 6.12 -3.73 10.76
N ILE A 25 6.04 -3.37 9.48
CA ILE A 25 6.71 -4.08 8.40
C ILE A 25 7.81 -3.16 7.87
N VAL A 26 9.05 -3.61 7.99
CA VAL A 26 10.24 -2.88 7.52
C VAL A 26 10.71 -3.49 6.22
N LYS A 27 10.89 -2.66 5.20
CA LYS A 27 11.55 -3.03 3.95
C LYS A 27 12.92 -2.36 3.89
N ARG A 28 13.95 -3.17 3.72
CA ARG A 28 15.35 -2.74 3.55
C ARG A 28 15.82 -3.08 2.14
N ASP A 29 16.50 -2.15 1.49
CA ASP A 29 17.27 -2.41 0.28
C ASP A 29 18.66 -2.92 0.67
N VAL A 30 19.03 -4.09 0.16
CA VAL A 30 20.26 -4.83 0.53
C VAL A 30 21.21 -4.99 -0.67
N GLY A 31 20.92 -4.34 -1.81
CA GLY A 31 21.74 -4.44 -3.02
C GLY A 31 22.90 -3.45 -3.10
N ASP A 32 23.93 -3.83 -3.89
CA ASP A 32 25.23 -3.14 -4.00
C ASP A 32 25.23 -1.88 -4.90
N GLY A 33 24.06 -1.27 -5.11
CA GLY A 33 23.97 0.09 -5.67
C GLY A 33 23.58 0.17 -7.14
N VAL A 34 22.26 0.15 -7.39
CA VAL A 34 21.55 0.93 -8.43
C VAL A 34 20.11 1.25 -7.97
N ALA A 35 19.62 0.63 -6.88
CA ALA A 35 18.22 0.68 -6.45
C ALA A 35 17.81 1.88 -5.55
N GLY A 36 18.65 2.92 -5.45
CA GLY A 36 18.40 4.08 -4.57
C GLY A 36 17.09 4.84 -4.84
N GLY A 37 16.50 4.71 -6.03
CA GLY A 37 15.19 5.29 -6.36
C GLY A 37 13.99 4.43 -5.94
N ALA A 38 14.16 3.14 -5.71
CA ALA A 38 13.03 2.23 -5.50
C ALA A 38 12.31 2.47 -4.17
N LEU A 39 13.06 2.67 -3.07
CA LEU A 39 12.45 2.99 -1.77
C LEU A 39 11.90 4.41 -1.73
N SER A 40 12.55 5.38 -2.37
CA SER A 40 12.06 6.75 -2.49
C SER A 40 10.75 6.82 -3.27
N ASN A 41 10.61 6.05 -4.35
CA ASN A 41 9.36 5.94 -5.11
C ASN A 41 8.24 5.32 -4.25
N VAL A 42 8.56 4.28 -3.48
CA VAL A 42 7.60 3.65 -2.55
C VAL A 42 7.21 4.63 -1.44
N GLN A 43 8.17 5.36 -0.87
CA GLN A 43 7.91 6.40 0.13
C GLN A 43 6.97 7.47 -0.43
N GLN A 44 7.25 8.01 -1.62
CA GLN A 44 6.40 9.02 -2.24
C GLN A 44 4.99 8.49 -2.53
N MET A 45 4.87 7.23 -2.95
CA MET A 45 3.57 6.59 -3.17
C MET A 45 2.79 6.40 -1.87
N LEU A 46 3.44 5.97 -0.79
CA LEU A 46 2.79 5.79 0.51
C LEU A 46 2.37 7.14 1.13
N GLU A 47 3.18 8.18 0.98
CA GLU A 47 2.80 9.53 1.42
C GLU A 47 1.62 10.08 0.62
N ARG A 48 1.56 9.74 -0.67
CA ARG A 48 0.38 10.04 -1.48
C ARG A 48 -0.84 9.29 -0.93
N LEU A 49 -0.74 7.99 -0.71
CA LEU A 49 -1.88 7.18 -0.23
C LEU A 49 -2.21 7.34 1.26
N ARG A 50 -1.60 8.31 1.96
CA ARG A 50 -1.83 8.54 3.39
C ARG A 50 -3.32 8.83 3.65
N GLY A 51 -3.94 8.03 4.52
CA GLY A 51 -5.35 8.16 4.89
C GLY A 51 -6.34 7.53 3.90
N VAL A 52 -5.87 6.93 2.80
CA VAL A 52 -6.72 6.16 1.89
C VAL A 52 -7.06 4.82 2.53
N ALA A 53 -8.34 4.54 2.73
CA ALA A 53 -8.80 3.29 3.34
C ALA A 53 -8.32 2.07 2.54
N GLY A 54 -7.73 1.09 3.22
CA GLY A 54 -7.16 -0.11 2.61
C GLY A 54 -5.72 0.03 2.14
N CYS A 55 -5.11 1.21 2.22
CA CYS A 55 -3.70 1.43 1.95
C CYS A 55 -2.87 1.43 3.25
N PRO A 56 -1.64 0.87 3.25
CA PRO A 56 -0.76 0.94 4.41
C PRO A 56 -0.22 2.36 4.59
N SER A 57 -0.11 2.78 5.86
CA SER A 57 0.48 4.07 6.21
C SER A 57 2.00 3.96 6.36
N LEU A 58 2.74 4.95 5.85
CA LEU A 58 4.16 5.12 6.15
C LEU A 58 4.32 5.59 7.59
N VAL A 59 5.20 4.92 8.34
CA VAL A 59 5.59 5.33 9.69
C VAL A 59 6.88 6.14 9.66
N TRP A 60 7.90 5.63 8.96
CA TRP A 60 9.16 6.36 8.77
C TRP A 60 9.91 5.88 7.52
N PHE A 61 10.83 6.72 7.06
CA PHE A 61 11.76 6.44 5.97
C PHE A 61 13.15 6.93 6.35
N ASP A 62 14.15 6.07 6.19
CA ASP A 62 15.57 6.37 6.39
C ASP A 62 16.32 6.10 5.07
N ALA A 63 16.67 7.19 4.38
CA ALA A 63 17.40 7.12 3.12
C ALA A 63 18.86 6.64 3.28
N VAL A 64 19.47 6.92 4.44
CA VAL A 64 20.87 6.55 4.73
C VAL A 64 20.97 5.06 4.97
N ARG A 65 20.07 4.52 5.80
CA ARG A 65 19.98 3.08 6.09
C ARG A 65 19.27 2.29 4.99
N ARG A 66 18.66 2.98 4.03
CA ARG A 66 17.84 2.42 2.95
C ARG A 66 16.73 1.53 3.50
N GLU A 67 15.98 2.09 4.44
CA GLU A 67 14.89 1.41 5.13
C GLU A 67 13.62 2.25 5.08
N LEU A 68 12.47 1.60 4.95
CA LEU A 68 11.17 2.22 5.20
C LEU A 68 10.33 1.29 6.06
N ALA A 69 9.50 1.88 6.93
CA ALA A 69 8.54 1.15 7.73
C ALA A 69 7.12 1.59 7.42
N ILE A 70 6.24 0.61 7.31
CA ILE A 70 4.80 0.81 7.29
C ILE A 70 4.16 0.20 8.53
N GLU A 71 2.95 0.64 8.84
CA GLU A 71 2.11 0.03 9.87
C GLU A 71 1.95 -1.48 9.61
N GLY A 72 2.14 -2.27 10.66
CA GLY A 72 2.00 -3.72 10.58
C GLY A 72 0.54 -4.13 10.57
N PHE A 73 0.14 -4.87 9.54
CA PHE A 73 -1.17 -5.52 9.48
C PHE A 73 -1.06 -7.00 9.86
N THR A 74 -2.15 -7.53 10.42
CA THR A 74 -2.26 -8.94 10.83
C THR A 74 -2.56 -9.88 9.66
N GLY A 75 -2.87 -9.33 8.48
CA GLY A 75 -3.14 -10.10 7.26
C GLY A 75 -1.93 -10.88 6.75
N VAL A 76 -2.23 -11.88 5.91
CA VAL A 76 -1.26 -12.64 5.12
C VAL A 76 -1.44 -12.32 3.63
N PRO A 77 -0.40 -12.38 2.80
CA PRO A 77 -0.54 -12.25 1.35
C PRO A 77 -1.58 -13.23 0.81
N LEU A 78 -2.42 -12.80 -0.13
CA LEU A 78 -3.49 -13.64 -0.69
C LEU A 78 -2.94 -14.97 -1.27
N SER A 79 -1.74 -14.94 -1.87
CA SER A 79 -1.04 -16.13 -2.38
C SER A 79 -0.66 -17.15 -1.32
N GLN A 80 -0.60 -16.75 -0.04
CA GLN A 80 -0.24 -17.59 1.09
C GLN A 80 -1.46 -18.04 1.91
N THR A 81 -2.65 -17.57 1.57
CA THR A 81 -3.89 -17.92 2.30
C THR A 81 -4.38 -19.33 1.98
N GLY A 82 -3.93 -19.93 0.87
CA GLY A 82 -4.49 -21.19 0.36
C GLY A 82 -5.94 -21.08 -0.12
N LEU A 83 -6.49 -19.86 -0.20
CA LEU A 83 -7.88 -19.61 -0.60
C LEU A 83 -8.10 -19.63 -2.11
N LEU A 84 -7.02 -19.49 -2.90
CA LEU A 84 -7.09 -19.54 -4.36
C LEU A 84 -7.65 -20.89 -4.82
N GLY A 85 -8.84 -20.86 -5.44
CA GLY A 85 -9.55 -22.05 -5.91
C GLY A 85 -10.28 -22.85 -4.83
N ARG A 86 -10.27 -22.40 -3.56
CA ARG A 86 -10.93 -23.09 -2.42
C ARG A 86 -11.92 -22.21 -1.66
N ILE A 87 -11.97 -20.92 -1.97
CA ILE A 87 -12.85 -19.96 -1.34
C ILE A 87 -14.29 -20.13 -1.83
N GLY A 88 -15.25 -20.11 -0.91
CA GLY A 88 -16.68 -20.11 -1.26
C GLY A 88 -17.06 -18.83 -2.00
N LEU A 89 -18.09 -18.89 -2.85
CA LEU A 89 -18.52 -17.76 -3.68
C LEU A 89 -18.80 -16.49 -2.85
N LYS A 90 -19.44 -16.62 -1.68
CA LYS A 90 -19.75 -15.49 -0.80
C LYS A 90 -18.49 -14.76 -0.34
N ASP A 91 -17.52 -15.50 0.21
CA ASP A 91 -16.29 -14.91 0.74
C ASP A 91 -15.41 -14.34 -0.38
N PHE A 92 -15.44 -14.97 -1.56
CA PHE A 92 -14.80 -14.45 -2.76
C PHE A 92 -15.38 -13.10 -3.18
N LEU A 93 -16.70 -12.99 -3.26
CA LEU A 93 -17.37 -11.74 -3.62
C LEU A 93 -17.09 -10.64 -2.59
N SER A 94 -17.08 -10.96 -1.29
CA SER A 94 -16.70 -10.00 -0.24
C SER A 94 -15.26 -9.51 -0.39
N LEU A 95 -14.32 -10.39 -0.75
CA LEU A 95 -12.94 -10.01 -1.03
C LEU A 95 -12.84 -9.09 -2.27
N CYS A 96 -13.55 -9.44 -3.35
CA CYS A 96 -13.62 -8.63 -4.56
C CYS A 96 -14.22 -7.24 -4.28
N GLU A 97 -15.28 -7.16 -3.48
CA GLU A 97 -15.89 -5.89 -3.09
C GLU A 97 -14.90 -5.02 -2.29
N ALA A 98 -14.20 -5.60 -1.31
CA ALA A 98 -13.20 -4.88 -0.53
C ALA A 98 -12.04 -4.35 -1.40
N LEU A 99 -11.55 -5.17 -2.33
CA LEU A 99 -10.55 -4.77 -3.32
C LEU A 99 -11.06 -3.64 -4.22
N ALA A 100 -12.28 -3.77 -4.75
CA ALA A 100 -12.88 -2.77 -5.62
C ALA A 100 -13.07 -1.42 -4.90
N ARG A 101 -13.53 -1.44 -3.64
CA ARG A 101 -13.66 -0.23 -2.81
C ARG A 101 -12.30 0.45 -2.57
N THR A 102 -11.27 -0.35 -2.29
CA THR A 102 -9.90 0.16 -2.09
C THR A 102 -9.36 0.80 -3.37
N LEU A 103 -9.52 0.13 -4.52
CA LEU A 103 -9.11 0.65 -5.82
C LEU A 103 -9.87 1.92 -6.21
N ALA A 104 -11.18 1.96 -5.94
CA ALA A 104 -11.99 3.16 -6.16
C ALA A 104 -11.52 4.33 -5.29
N ALA A 105 -11.14 4.08 -4.04
CA ALA A 105 -10.60 5.10 -3.15
C ALA A 105 -9.25 5.65 -3.65
N ILE A 106 -8.35 4.76 -4.11
CA ILE A 106 -7.07 5.15 -4.72
C ILE A 106 -7.31 6.01 -5.97
N HIS A 107 -8.16 5.55 -6.90
CA HIS A 107 -8.46 6.29 -8.12
C HIS A 107 -9.16 7.63 -7.85
N GLY A 108 -10.12 7.68 -6.93
CA GLY A 108 -10.79 8.92 -6.55
C GLY A 108 -9.83 9.93 -5.95
N TRP A 109 -8.88 9.46 -5.14
CA TRP A 109 -7.83 10.29 -4.56
C TRP A 109 -6.85 10.84 -5.63
N ASP A 110 -6.45 10.02 -6.60
CA ASP A 110 -5.65 10.47 -7.74
C ASP A 110 -6.39 11.50 -8.60
N MET A 111 -7.70 11.32 -8.82
CA MET A 111 -8.55 12.26 -9.57
C MET A 111 -8.69 13.62 -8.86
N LEU A 112 -8.85 13.64 -7.52
CA LEU A 112 -8.90 14.87 -6.74
C LEU A 112 -7.59 15.68 -6.83
N ARG A 113 -6.43 15.01 -6.96
CA ARG A 113 -5.14 15.70 -7.16
C ARG A 113 -4.88 16.09 -8.61
N ALA A 114 -5.37 15.32 -9.58
CA ALA A 114 -5.31 15.68 -11.00
C ALA A 114 -6.20 16.90 -11.31
N GLY A 115 -7.39 17.00 -10.70
CA GLY A 115 -8.28 18.15 -10.83
C GLY A 115 -7.74 19.45 -10.23
N ASN A 116 -6.74 19.38 -9.35
CA ASN A 116 -6.04 20.54 -8.80
C ASN A 116 -4.90 21.04 -9.71
N ARG A 117 -4.65 20.37 -10.85
CA ARG A 117 -3.88 20.91 -11.98
C ARG A 117 -4.83 21.25 -13.13
N GLY A 118 -5.62 22.29 -12.96
CA GLY A 118 -6.15 23.08 -14.08
C GLY A 118 -7.06 22.37 -15.07
N SER A 119 -8.05 21.61 -14.60
CA SER A 119 -9.22 21.32 -15.43
C SER A 119 -10.48 21.34 -14.58
N ALA A 120 -11.23 22.44 -14.76
CA ALA A 120 -12.61 22.56 -14.33
C ALA A 120 -13.40 21.37 -14.90
N LEU A 121 -13.74 20.41 -14.05
CA LEU A 121 -14.79 19.44 -14.37
C LEU A 121 -16.12 20.20 -14.21
N CYS A 122 -16.52 20.90 -15.26
CA CYS A 122 -17.86 21.43 -15.41
C CYS A 122 -18.83 20.24 -15.49
N ILE A 123 -19.54 19.95 -14.40
CA ILE A 123 -20.75 19.14 -14.47
C ILE A 123 -21.86 20.10 -14.89
N SER A 124 -22.21 20.11 -16.17
CA SER A 124 -23.45 20.72 -16.62
C SER A 124 -24.62 20.01 -15.92
N ARG A 125 -25.31 20.73 -15.04
CA ARG A 125 -26.62 20.31 -14.56
C ARG A 125 -27.52 20.19 -15.79
N HIS A 126 -28.03 18.99 -16.07
CA HIS A 126 -29.28 18.90 -16.81
C HIS A 126 -30.40 19.36 -15.87
N PRO A 127 -31.11 20.46 -16.15
CA PRO A 127 -32.44 20.64 -15.59
C PRO A 127 -33.31 19.54 -16.21
N GLY A 128 -34.09 18.87 -15.37
CA GLY A 128 -34.95 17.77 -15.80
C GLY A 128 -36.00 18.17 -16.84
N ALA A 129 -36.61 17.12 -17.39
CA ALA A 129 -37.65 17.04 -18.43
C ALA A 129 -37.12 16.95 -19.87
#